data_AF-A0A3N8A0L4-F1
#
_entry.id   AF-A0A3N8A0L4-F1
#
_cell.length_a   1.000
_cell.length_b   1.000
_cell.length_c   1.000
_cell.angle_alpha   90.00
_cell.angle_beta   90.00
_cell.angle_gamma   90.00
#
_symmetry.space_group_name_H-M   'P 1'
#
loop_
_entity.id
_entity.type
_entity.pdbx_description
1 polymer ?
#
loop_
_entity_poly.entity_id
_entity_poly.type
_entity_poly.pdbx_seq_one_letter_code
_entity_poly.pdbx_strand_id
1 'polypeptide(L)'
;METLSLGKSSIDTTYFYGTVTGGGAHGPGICQKVVGMSSKGDLLLTRLPMHDDRSGSKRSGSVNYELTGNGVYRAYGYADSNRSEGPEIFFELDGDSLRELNRNQLDERLRLMSPENYATMEHNRRKAARRTELLPEIQAEVNELAADRERLEVTMVAVDDQLELSRLAVTRHKSCGHFDEIAVDTVDELVVRLSAPSAPCPYCEASAKKAQADQEAMLRLQDAAATNNLPPLSGSPRQIKWALEIRDGFWRNSPESPLLKRATTAKYWIEHRNELK
;
A
#
# COMPACT_ATOMS: atom_id res chain seq x y z
N MET A 1 18.61 -48.42 3.47
CA MET A 1 18.05 -47.17 2.92
C MET A 1 18.03 -46.16 4.03
N GLU A 2 18.60 -44.99 3.81
CA GLU A 2 18.50 -43.89 4.77
C GLU A 2 17.04 -43.42 4.84
N THR A 3 16.56 -43.14 6.06
CA THR A 3 15.21 -42.64 6.27
C THR A 3 15.25 -41.47 7.24
N LEU A 4 14.60 -40.35 6.90
CA LEU A 4 14.36 -39.24 7.82
C LEU A 4 12.97 -39.39 8.44
N SER A 5 12.88 -39.32 9.78
CA SER A 5 11.62 -39.44 10.51
C SER A 5 11.13 -38.07 10.95
N LEU A 6 9.87 -37.75 10.64
CA LEU A 6 9.23 -36.45 10.83
C LEU A 6 7.91 -36.63 11.59
N GLY A 7 8.02 -36.99 12.87
CA GLY A 7 6.87 -37.32 13.70
C GLY A 7 6.17 -38.59 13.19
N LYS A 8 4.99 -38.45 12.59
CA LYS A 8 4.23 -39.56 11.99
C LYS A 8 4.50 -39.76 10.49
N SER A 9 5.30 -38.89 9.90
CA SER A 9 5.69 -38.95 8.49
C SER A 9 7.14 -39.41 8.39
N SER A 10 7.53 -39.95 7.25
CA SER A 10 8.91 -40.35 6.99
C SER A 10 9.30 -40.08 5.55
N ILE A 11 10.59 -40.00 5.30
CA ILE A 11 11.16 -39.79 3.97
C ILE A 11 12.20 -40.88 3.75
N ASP A 12 12.18 -41.54 2.60
CA ASP A 12 13.28 -42.36 2.12
C ASP A 12 13.83 -41.78 0.79
N THR A 13 14.67 -42.51 0.10
CA THR A 13 15.28 -42.04 -1.15
C THR A 13 14.32 -42.00 -2.35
N THR A 14 13.11 -42.55 -2.21
CA THR A 14 12.12 -42.69 -3.28
C THR A 14 10.84 -41.92 -2.99
N TYR A 15 10.42 -41.83 -1.73
CA TYR A 15 9.14 -41.24 -1.35
C TYR A 15 9.22 -40.41 -0.06
N PHE A 16 8.40 -39.36 -0.03
CA PHE A 16 7.89 -38.80 1.21
C PHE A 16 6.57 -39.52 1.56
N TYR A 17 6.47 -40.09 2.75
CA TYR A 17 5.28 -40.76 3.28
C TYR A 17 4.61 -39.91 4.35
N GLY A 18 3.44 -39.39 4.01
CA GLY A 18 2.61 -38.57 4.86
C GLY A 18 1.46 -39.34 5.49
N THR A 19 1.46 -39.54 6.80
CA THR A 19 0.41 -40.34 7.46
C THR A 19 -0.69 -39.46 8.06
N VAL A 20 -1.97 -39.83 7.82
CA VAL A 20 -3.14 -39.25 8.49
C VAL A 20 -3.72 -40.29 9.45
N THR A 21 -3.82 -39.94 10.74
CA THR A 21 -4.46 -40.79 11.76
C THR A 21 -5.49 -40.01 12.56
N GLY A 22 -6.75 -40.47 12.53
CA GLY A 22 -7.75 -40.13 13.55
C GLY A 22 -8.49 -38.80 13.36
N GLY A 23 -8.83 -38.39 12.13
CA GLY A 23 -9.65 -37.19 11.89
C GLY A 23 -9.01 -35.87 12.37
N GLY A 24 -7.69 -35.88 12.61
CA GLY A 24 -6.93 -34.71 13.01
C GLY A 24 -7.05 -33.59 11.98
N ALA A 25 -6.98 -32.34 12.46
CA ALA A 25 -7.13 -31.13 11.66
C ALA A 25 -6.01 -30.91 10.62
N HIS A 26 -4.92 -31.68 10.69
CA HIS A 26 -3.73 -31.50 9.86
C HIS A 26 -3.52 -32.68 8.93
N GLY A 27 -3.07 -32.33 7.72
CA GLY A 27 -3.01 -33.23 6.58
C GLY A 27 -1.83 -34.18 6.61
N PRO A 28 -1.69 -35.00 5.56
CA PRO A 28 -0.54 -35.89 5.37
C PRO A 28 0.77 -35.12 5.10
N GLY A 29 0.75 -33.79 5.07
CA GLY A 29 1.86 -33.01 4.55
C GLY A 29 1.85 -32.86 3.05
N ILE A 30 2.69 -31.93 2.60
CA ILE A 30 2.95 -31.60 1.22
C ILE A 30 4.45 -31.67 1.02
N CYS A 31 4.88 -32.41 -0.01
CA CYS A 31 6.27 -32.44 -0.46
C CYS A 31 6.38 -31.84 -1.87
N GLN A 32 7.34 -30.93 -2.06
CA GLN A 32 7.59 -30.24 -3.31
C GLN A 32 9.09 -30.23 -3.63
N LYS A 33 9.45 -30.31 -4.90
CA LYS A 33 10.84 -30.13 -5.34
C LYS A 33 11.12 -28.65 -5.53
N VAL A 34 12.19 -28.16 -4.94
CA VAL A 34 12.71 -26.82 -5.21
C VAL A 34 13.41 -26.88 -6.56
N VAL A 35 12.97 -26.06 -7.51
CA VAL A 35 13.60 -25.96 -8.84
C VAL A 35 14.49 -24.72 -8.99
N GLY A 36 14.40 -23.79 -8.04
CA GLY A 36 15.21 -22.59 -8.01
C GLY A 36 14.59 -21.53 -7.13
N MET A 37 14.96 -20.29 -7.39
CA MET A 37 14.46 -19.12 -6.67
C MET A 37 14.18 -17.99 -7.66
N SER A 38 13.17 -17.17 -7.38
CA SER A 38 12.88 -15.95 -8.14
C SER A 38 13.84 -14.81 -7.76
N SER A 39 13.89 -13.75 -8.57
CA SER A 39 14.65 -12.53 -8.26
C SER A 39 14.15 -11.79 -7.00
N LYS A 40 12.94 -12.11 -6.52
CA LYS A 40 12.36 -11.58 -5.28
C LYS A 40 12.74 -12.39 -4.04
N GLY A 41 13.36 -13.56 -4.21
CA GLY A 41 13.68 -14.49 -3.12
C GLY A 41 12.63 -15.58 -2.88
N ASP A 42 11.53 -15.59 -3.65
CA ASP A 42 10.52 -16.66 -3.53
C ASP A 42 11.05 -17.98 -4.11
N LEU A 43 10.82 -19.09 -3.41
CA LEU A 43 11.17 -20.43 -3.91
C LEU A 43 10.30 -20.79 -5.11
N LEU A 44 10.93 -21.25 -6.17
CA LEU A 44 10.23 -21.87 -7.30
C LEU A 44 10.08 -23.35 -7.00
N LEU A 45 8.83 -23.81 -6.92
CA LEU A 45 8.48 -25.14 -6.44
C LEU A 45 7.73 -25.91 -7.53
N THR A 46 8.09 -27.18 -7.72
CA THR A 46 7.35 -28.12 -8.56
C THR A 46 6.65 -29.14 -7.68
N ARG A 47 5.37 -29.36 -7.95
CA ARG A 47 4.57 -30.37 -7.25
C ARG A 47 5.00 -31.76 -7.69
N LEU A 48 5.21 -32.64 -6.72
CA LEU A 48 5.57 -34.03 -6.98
C LEU A 48 4.34 -34.89 -7.34
N PRO A 49 4.53 -35.98 -8.11
CA PRO A 49 3.51 -37.02 -8.27
C PRO A 49 3.05 -37.51 -6.89
N MET A 50 1.74 -37.61 -6.71
CA MET A 50 1.12 -37.88 -5.41
C MET A 50 0.20 -39.10 -5.51
N HIS A 51 0.46 -40.10 -4.67
CA HIS A 51 -0.41 -41.26 -4.48
C HIS A 51 -1.18 -41.10 -3.18
N ASP A 52 -2.50 -41.05 -3.27
CA ASP A 52 -3.39 -40.82 -2.12
C ASP A 52 -4.11 -42.12 -1.75
N ASP A 53 -3.55 -42.82 -0.76
CA ASP A 53 -4.08 -44.08 -0.21
C ASP A 53 -4.97 -43.84 1.02
N ARG A 54 -5.52 -42.63 1.16
CA ARG A 54 -6.46 -42.34 2.24
C ARG A 54 -7.80 -43.02 2.00
N SER A 55 -8.46 -43.37 3.10
CA SER A 55 -9.84 -43.88 3.06
C SER A 55 -10.77 -42.86 2.38
N GLY A 56 -11.95 -43.29 1.89
CA GLY A 56 -12.90 -42.39 1.23
C GLY A 56 -13.32 -41.17 2.07
N SER A 57 -13.22 -41.26 3.41
CA SER A 57 -13.45 -40.14 4.33
C SER A 57 -12.28 -39.14 4.43
N LYS A 58 -11.10 -39.51 3.91
CA LYS A 58 -9.80 -38.83 4.02
C LYS A 58 -9.29 -38.59 5.45
N ARG A 59 -9.93 -39.21 6.45
CA ARG A 59 -9.60 -39.07 7.89
C ARG A 59 -8.54 -40.07 8.38
N SER A 60 -8.16 -41.02 7.53
CA SER A 60 -7.18 -42.07 7.80
C SER A 60 -6.50 -42.52 6.52
N GLY A 61 -5.26 -42.98 6.64
CA GLY A 61 -4.45 -43.55 5.55
C GLY A 61 -3.19 -42.72 5.30
N SER A 62 -2.62 -42.81 4.10
CA SER A 62 -1.34 -42.17 3.76
C SER A 62 -1.41 -41.44 2.44
N VAL A 63 -0.55 -40.44 2.28
CA VAL A 63 -0.25 -39.82 0.98
C VAL A 63 1.25 -39.91 0.76
N ASN A 64 1.63 -40.43 -0.40
CA ASN A 64 3.01 -40.62 -0.77
C ASN A 64 3.35 -39.67 -1.92
N TYR A 65 4.45 -38.93 -1.82
CA TYR A 65 4.96 -38.11 -2.91
C TYR A 65 6.25 -38.72 -3.44
N GLU A 66 6.28 -39.01 -4.74
CA GLU A 66 7.45 -39.60 -5.39
C GLU A 66 8.57 -38.56 -5.58
N LEU A 67 9.72 -38.82 -4.97
CA LEU A 67 10.92 -38.01 -5.11
C LEU A 67 11.57 -38.33 -6.46
N THR A 68 11.68 -37.34 -7.34
CA THR A 68 12.18 -37.53 -8.71
C THR A 68 13.57 -36.91 -8.88
N GLY A 69 14.59 -37.76 -8.85
CA GLY A 69 15.99 -37.40 -9.05
C GLY A 69 16.60 -36.54 -7.94
N ASN A 70 17.89 -36.23 -8.07
CA ASN A 70 18.61 -35.44 -7.07
C ASN A 70 18.06 -34.01 -6.98
N GLY A 71 18.18 -33.41 -5.80
CA GLY A 71 17.83 -32.00 -5.58
C GLY A 71 17.37 -31.69 -4.17
N VAL A 72 16.91 -30.45 -3.99
CA VAL A 72 16.37 -29.95 -2.73
C VAL A 72 14.86 -30.06 -2.74
N TYR A 73 14.32 -30.52 -1.62
CA TYR A 73 12.91 -30.74 -1.41
C TYR A 73 12.44 -29.98 -0.17
N ARG A 74 11.17 -29.58 -0.21
CA ARG A 74 10.47 -28.87 0.85
C ARG A 74 9.35 -29.76 1.34
N ALA A 75 9.27 -30.00 2.65
CA ALA A 75 8.15 -30.69 3.28
C ALA A 75 7.53 -29.82 4.38
N TYR A 76 6.21 -29.71 4.40
CA TYR A 76 5.46 -28.92 5.38
C TYR A 76 4.04 -29.47 5.55
N GLY A 77 3.32 -29.02 6.58
CA GLY A 77 1.92 -29.39 6.77
C GLY A 77 1.69 -30.85 7.20
N TYR A 78 2.75 -31.55 7.62
CA TYR A 78 2.69 -32.95 8.04
C TYR A 78 2.35 -33.08 9.52
N ALA A 79 1.83 -34.24 9.93
CA ALA A 79 1.52 -34.49 11.33
C ALA A 79 2.79 -34.78 12.14
N ASP A 80 3.16 -33.83 13.00
CA ASP A 80 4.20 -34.02 14.02
C ASP A 80 3.59 -34.66 15.27
N SER A 81 4.37 -35.45 16.01
CA SER A 81 3.87 -36.14 17.21
C SER A 81 3.52 -35.17 18.34
N ASN A 82 4.19 -34.01 18.39
CA ASN A 82 4.07 -33.02 19.46
C ASN A 82 3.32 -31.74 19.05
N ARG A 83 3.00 -31.59 17.76
CA ARG A 83 2.34 -30.39 17.22
C ARG A 83 1.23 -30.79 16.28
N SER A 84 0.23 -29.94 16.21
CA SER A 84 -0.86 -30.15 15.28
C SER A 84 -0.34 -30.11 13.84
N GLU A 85 0.60 -29.21 13.52
CA GLU A 85 1.33 -29.12 12.26
C GLU A 85 2.86 -29.15 12.49
N GLY A 86 3.56 -30.00 11.75
CA GLY A 86 5.02 -30.06 11.76
C GLY A 86 5.65 -28.83 11.13
N PRO A 87 6.87 -28.45 11.56
CA PRO A 87 7.58 -27.32 10.97
C PRO A 87 7.84 -27.57 9.49
N GLU A 88 8.01 -26.49 8.74
CA GLU A 88 8.60 -26.57 7.41
C GLU A 88 10.04 -27.04 7.53
N ILE A 89 10.40 -28.04 6.74
CA ILE A 89 11.76 -28.54 6.62
C ILE A 89 12.22 -28.54 5.17
N PHE A 90 13.53 -28.50 5.00
CA PHE A 90 14.18 -28.69 3.72
C PHE A 90 15.14 -29.87 3.82
N PHE A 91 15.21 -30.67 2.77
CA PHE A 91 16.13 -31.79 2.71
C PHE A 91 16.67 -31.95 1.30
N GLU A 92 17.82 -32.59 1.20
CA GLU A 92 18.51 -32.89 -0.05
C GLU A 92 18.54 -34.40 -0.27
N LEU A 93 18.24 -34.77 -1.51
CA LEU A 93 18.45 -36.12 -2.04
C LEU A 93 19.60 -36.05 -3.05
N ASP A 94 20.67 -36.81 -2.79
CA ASP A 94 21.81 -36.95 -3.70
C ASP A 94 22.15 -38.44 -3.89
N GLY A 95 21.61 -39.04 -4.94
CA GLY A 95 21.64 -40.48 -5.14
C GLY A 95 20.87 -41.19 -4.03
N ASP A 96 21.57 -42.00 -3.23
CA ASP A 96 21.00 -42.73 -2.10
C ASP A 96 21.17 -42.02 -0.75
N SER A 97 21.74 -40.81 -0.73
CA SER A 97 21.95 -40.04 0.49
C SER A 97 20.81 -39.04 0.71
N LEU A 98 20.28 -39.04 1.93
CA LEU A 98 19.18 -38.17 2.35
C LEU A 98 19.62 -37.32 3.56
N ARG A 99 19.62 -36.00 3.40
CA ARG A 99 20.11 -35.08 4.44
C ARG A 99 19.17 -33.90 4.66
N GLU A 100 18.76 -33.67 5.90
CA GLU A 100 18.06 -32.44 6.28
C GLU A 100 19.00 -31.22 6.16
N LEU A 101 18.50 -30.14 5.58
CA LEU A 101 19.24 -28.90 5.38
C LEU A 101 18.81 -27.88 6.44
N ASN A 102 19.79 -27.38 7.20
CA ASN A 102 19.59 -26.17 7.98
C ASN A 102 19.56 -24.91 7.08
N ARG A 103 19.25 -23.75 7.65
CA ARG A 103 19.13 -22.49 6.91
C ARG A 103 20.39 -22.12 6.10
N ASN A 104 21.58 -22.32 6.65
CA ASN A 104 22.83 -21.98 5.97
C ASN A 104 23.10 -22.93 4.79
N GLN A 105 22.83 -24.21 4.97
CA GLN A 105 22.97 -25.22 3.92
C GLN A 105 21.93 -25.01 2.81
N LEU A 106 20.70 -24.65 3.15
CA LEU A 106 19.67 -24.29 2.18
C LEU A 106 20.10 -23.07 1.36
N ASP A 107 20.57 -22.01 2.01
CA ASP A 107 21.08 -20.81 1.33
C ASP A 107 22.23 -21.14 0.36
N GLU A 108 23.16 -22.00 0.76
CA GLU A 108 24.25 -22.47 -0.10
C GLU A 108 23.73 -23.25 -1.32
N ARG A 109 22.76 -24.16 -1.12
CA ARG A 109 22.13 -24.88 -2.23
C ARG A 109 21.36 -23.97 -3.18
N LEU A 110 20.60 -23.00 -2.66
CA LEU A 110 19.89 -22.02 -3.48
C LEU A 110 20.85 -21.15 -4.30
N ARG A 111 22.00 -20.78 -3.73
CA ARG A 111 23.06 -20.06 -4.44
C ARG A 111 23.62 -20.87 -5.61
N LEU A 112 23.80 -22.17 -5.44
CA LEU A 112 24.26 -23.06 -6.51
C LEU A 112 23.19 -23.32 -7.57
N MET A 113 21.93 -23.47 -7.16
CA MET A 113 20.81 -23.78 -8.06
C MET A 113 20.37 -22.59 -8.93
N SER A 114 20.50 -21.36 -8.42
CA SER A 114 20.03 -20.15 -9.12
C SER A 114 20.97 -18.97 -8.82
N PRO A 115 22.23 -19.01 -9.28
CA PRO A 115 23.25 -18.04 -8.89
C PRO A 115 22.86 -16.59 -9.20
N GLU A 116 22.30 -16.34 -10.38
CA GLU A 116 21.87 -14.99 -10.81
C GLU A 116 20.71 -14.45 -9.97
N ASN A 117 19.68 -15.28 -9.73
CA ASN A 117 18.54 -14.88 -8.90
C ASN A 117 18.94 -14.72 -7.43
N TYR A 118 19.85 -15.55 -6.93
CA TYR A 118 20.39 -15.43 -5.57
C TYR A 118 21.20 -14.15 -5.40
N ALA A 119 22.09 -13.83 -6.35
CA ALA A 119 22.83 -12.57 -6.35
C ALA A 119 21.89 -11.37 -6.39
N THR A 120 20.85 -11.43 -7.23
CA THR A 120 19.82 -10.37 -7.32
C THR A 120 19.04 -10.21 -6.01
N MET A 121 18.59 -11.31 -5.41
CA MET A 121 17.89 -11.29 -4.12
C MET A 121 18.80 -10.75 -3.01
N GLU A 122 20.06 -11.19 -2.94
CA GLU A 122 21.01 -10.73 -1.93
C GLU A 122 21.29 -9.23 -2.09
N HIS A 123 21.46 -8.76 -3.32
CA HIS A 123 21.58 -7.35 -3.65
C HIS A 123 20.36 -6.55 -3.20
N ASN A 124 19.16 -7.02 -3.54
CA ASN A 124 17.91 -6.40 -3.09
C ASN A 124 17.78 -6.36 -1.56
N ARG A 125 18.20 -7.42 -0.87
CA ARG A 125 18.23 -7.47 0.60
C ARG A 125 19.21 -6.45 1.18
N ARG A 126 20.39 -6.29 0.59
CA ARG A 126 21.37 -5.25 0.97
C ARG A 126 20.81 -3.85 0.72
N LYS A 127 20.16 -3.60 -0.43
CA LYS A 127 19.47 -2.34 -0.73
C LYS A 127 18.36 -2.03 0.26
N ALA A 128 17.59 -3.03 0.70
CA ALA A 128 16.53 -2.85 1.69
C ALA A 128 17.11 -2.56 3.09
N ALA A 129 18.13 -3.31 3.51
CA ALA A 129 18.82 -3.09 4.78
C ALA A 129 19.45 -1.69 4.84
N ARG A 130 20.12 -1.25 3.76
CA ARG A 130 20.72 0.07 3.67
C ARG A 130 19.67 1.18 3.71
N ARG A 131 18.50 1.00 3.08
CA ARG A 131 17.37 1.93 3.21
C ARG A 131 16.89 2.06 4.66
N THR A 132 16.74 0.95 5.36
CA THR A 132 16.34 0.95 6.79
C THR A 132 17.37 1.64 7.67
N GLU A 133 18.66 1.47 7.38
CA GLU A 133 19.77 2.12 8.09
C GLU A 133 19.81 3.64 7.86
N LEU A 134 19.66 4.09 6.60
CA LEU A 134 19.72 5.50 6.23
C LEU A 134 18.50 6.30 6.68
N LEU A 135 17.32 5.67 6.77
CA LEU A 135 16.07 6.35 7.09
C LEU A 135 16.14 7.22 8.37
N PRO A 136 16.59 6.71 9.54
CA PRO A 136 16.69 7.53 10.75
C PRO A 136 17.69 8.67 10.64
N GLU A 137 18.83 8.46 9.97
CA GLU A 137 19.86 9.48 9.75
C GLU A 137 19.31 10.63 8.90
N ILE A 138 18.74 10.29 7.75
CA ILE A 138 18.12 11.27 6.84
C ILE A 138 16.94 11.96 7.53
N GLN A 139 16.11 11.24 8.29
CA GLN A 139 14.99 11.85 9.00
C GLN A 139 15.47 12.84 10.07
N ALA A 140 16.60 12.58 10.74
CA ALA A 140 17.19 13.51 11.70
C ALA A 140 17.67 14.79 11.00
N GLU A 141 18.41 14.67 9.89
CA GLU A 141 18.85 15.82 9.10
C GLU A 141 17.66 16.63 8.57
N VAL A 142 16.64 15.96 8.03
CA VAL A 142 15.41 16.61 7.56
C VAL A 142 14.67 17.32 8.70
N ASN A 143 14.68 16.78 9.92
CA ASN A 143 14.07 17.43 11.08
C ASN A 143 14.84 18.69 11.50
N GLU A 144 16.16 18.71 11.38
CA GLU A 144 16.97 19.91 11.65
C GLU A 144 16.69 21.03 10.63
N LEU A 145 16.31 20.67 9.41
CA LEU A 145 15.92 21.62 8.36
C LEU A 145 14.49 22.17 8.53
N ALA A 146 13.69 21.59 9.43
CA ALA A 146 12.32 22.04 9.64
C ALA A 146 12.32 23.41 10.36
N ALA A 147 11.73 24.42 9.73
CA ALA A 147 11.51 25.71 10.37
C ALA A 147 10.46 25.62 11.49
N ASP A 148 10.52 26.53 12.48
CA ASP A 148 9.50 26.70 13.50
C ASP A 148 8.11 26.78 12.85
N ARG A 149 7.30 25.70 12.96
CA ARG A 149 5.91 25.50 12.46
C ARG A 149 5.73 24.65 11.19
N GLU A 150 6.78 24.15 10.56
CA GLU A 150 6.64 23.18 9.47
C GLU A 150 7.04 21.78 9.94
N ARG A 151 6.23 20.77 9.60
CA ARG A 151 6.60 19.37 9.83
C ARG A 151 7.07 18.80 8.50
N LEU A 152 8.29 18.27 8.49
CA LEU A 152 8.86 17.54 7.36
C LEU A 152 8.86 16.05 7.69
N GLU A 153 8.39 15.22 6.77
CA GLU A 153 8.32 13.78 6.93
C GLU A 153 8.96 13.10 5.73
N VAL A 154 9.98 12.27 5.95
CA VAL A 154 10.60 11.47 4.89
C VAL A 154 9.64 10.35 4.51
N THR A 155 9.13 10.39 3.28
CA THR A 155 8.19 9.38 2.79
C THR A 155 8.87 8.29 1.97
N MET A 156 10.03 8.59 1.37
CA MET A 156 10.76 7.61 0.57
C MET A 156 12.26 7.85 0.62
N VAL A 157 13.00 6.77 0.83
CA VAL A 157 14.46 6.70 0.61
C VAL A 157 14.71 5.64 -0.45
N ALA A 158 15.29 6.04 -1.58
CA ALA A 158 15.71 5.13 -2.64
C ALA A 158 17.23 4.99 -2.62
N VAL A 159 17.68 3.75 -2.72
CA VAL A 159 19.09 3.38 -2.77
C VAL A 159 19.36 2.74 -4.12
N ASP A 160 20.48 3.10 -4.74
CA ASP A 160 20.89 2.56 -6.05
C ASP A 160 21.59 1.20 -5.95
N ASP A 161 22.21 0.77 -7.05
CA ASP A 161 22.95 -0.49 -7.11
C ASP A 161 24.36 -0.43 -6.51
N GLN A 162 24.86 0.76 -6.15
CA GLN A 162 26.09 0.94 -5.39
C GLN A 162 25.82 1.05 -3.87
N LEU A 163 24.54 0.92 -3.47
CA LEU A 163 24.09 1.08 -2.08
C LEU A 163 24.18 2.53 -1.58
N GLU A 164 24.17 3.50 -2.50
CA GLU A 164 24.18 4.93 -2.21
C GLU A 164 22.76 5.53 -2.30
N LEU A 165 22.55 6.67 -1.63
CA LEU A 165 21.29 7.41 -1.73
C LEU A 165 21.13 7.93 -3.16
N SER A 166 20.02 7.59 -3.79
CA SER A 166 19.74 7.97 -5.19
C SER A 166 18.49 8.80 -5.35
N ARG A 167 17.57 8.74 -4.37
CA ARG A 167 16.38 9.57 -4.34
C ARG A 167 15.84 9.69 -2.93
N LEU A 168 15.37 10.88 -2.61
CA LEU A 168 14.73 11.22 -1.35
C LEU A 168 13.40 11.91 -1.67
N ALA A 169 12.31 11.45 -1.06
CA ALA A 169 11.04 12.17 -1.05
C ALA A 169 10.68 12.60 0.37
N VAL A 170 10.32 13.87 0.50
CA VAL A 170 9.93 14.49 1.76
C VAL A 170 8.58 15.18 1.58
N THR A 171 7.66 14.89 2.47
CA THR A 171 6.38 15.59 2.56
C THR A 171 6.52 16.78 3.49
N ARG A 172 6.19 17.97 2.98
CA ARG A 172 6.14 19.22 3.75
C ARG A 172 4.71 19.51 4.16
N HIS A 173 4.42 19.38 5.45
CA HIS A 173 3.12 19.74 6.02
C HIS A 173 3.07 21.25 6.29
N LYS A 174 2.23 21.96 5.53
CA LYS A 174 1.98 23.39 5.75
C LYS A 174 1.01 23.59 6.91
N SER A 175 1.09 24.76 7.56
CA SER A 175 0.18 25.15 8.65
C SER A 175 -1.30 25.16 8.27
N CYS A 176 -1.63 25.29 6.98
CA CYS A 176 -2.99 25.21 6.47
C CYS A 176 -3.55 23.78 6.35
N GLY A 177 -2.76 22.75 6.67
CA GLY A 177 -3.15 21.35 6.57
C GLY A 177 -2.97 20.71 5.20
N HIS A 178 -2.59 21.48 4.18
CA HIS A 178 -2.17 20.94 2.87
C HIS A 178 -0.70 20.54 2.90
N PHE A 179 -0.34 19.55 2.08
CA PHE A 179 1.01 19.05 1.97
C PHE A 179 1.53 19.18 0.54
N ASP A 180 2.83 19.42 0.42
CA ASP A 180 3.56 19.38 -0.84
C ASP A 180 4.61 18.26 -0.74
N GLU A 181 4.69 17.40 -1.74
CA GLU A 181 5.74 16.37 -1.84
C GLU A 181 6.93 16.94 -2.62
N ILE A 182 8.11 16.84 -2.03
CA ILE A 182 9.38 17.26 -2.63
C ILE A 182 10.23 16.02 -2.86
N ALA A 183 10.46 15.68 -4.14
CA ALA A 183 11.42 14.66 -4.52
C ALA A 183 12.71 15.30 -5.03
N VAL A 184 13.85 14.84 -4.51
CA VAL A 184 15.21 15.28 -4.84
C VAL A 184 16.16 14.08 -4.85
N ASP A 185 17.35 14.24 -5.42
CA ASP A 185 18.33 13.15 -5.50
C ASP A 185 19.29 13.15 -4.29
N THR A 186 19.51 14.31 -3.67
CA THR A 186 20.42 14.48 -2.51
C THR A 186 19.82 15.31 -1.39
N VAL A 187 20.38 15.19 -0.19
CA VAL A 187 19.99 16.04 0.96
C VAL A 187 20.34 17.51 0.68
N ASP A 188 21.49 17.81 0.07
CA ASP A 188 21.87 19.20 -0.26
C ASP A 188 20.86 19.88 -1.19
N GLU A 189 20.31 19.15 -2.18
CA GLU A 189 19.25 19.68 -3.03
C GLU A 189 17.97 19.95 -2.22
N LEU A 190 17.65 19.09 -1.25
CA LEU A 190 16.54 19.33 -0.33
C LEU A 190 16.77 20.63 0.47
N VAL A 191 17.97 20.84 1.02
CA VAL A 191 18.34 22.04 1.78
C VAL A 191 18.12 23.29 0.93
N VAL A 192 18.59 23.29 -0.32
CA VAL A 192 18.41 24.40 -1.26
C VAL A 192 16.92 24.68 -1.49
N ARG A 193 16.10 23.64 -1.70
CA ARG A 193 14.65 23.79 -1.91
C ARG A 193 13.90 24.27 -0.67
N LEU A 194 14.29 23.81 0.52
CA LEU A 194 13.67 24.22 1.79
C LEU A 194 14.08 25.63 2.22
N SER A 195 15.29 26.06 1.86
CA SER A 195 15.79 27.42 2.09
C SER A 195 15.06 28.47 1.24
N ALA A 196 14.44 28.06 0.14
CA ALA A 196 13.58 28.95 -0.64
C ALA A 196 12.29 29.29 0.15
N PRO A 197 11.82 30.55 0.11
CA PRO A 197 10.55 30.91 0.73
C PRO A 197 9.44 29.98 0.26
N SER A 198 8.66 29.44 1.21
CA SER A 198 7.52 28.59 0.90
C SER A 198 6.58 29.32 -0.03
N ALA A 199 6.37 28.78 -1.24
CA ALA A 199 5.36 29.32 -2.12
C ALA A 199 3.98 29.24 -1.40
N PRO A 200 3.14 30.27 -1.54
CA PRO A 200 1.79 30.23 -1.01
C PRO A 200 1.07 28.96 -1.48
N CYS A 201 0.34 28.31 -0.56
CA CYS A 201 -0.29 27.04 -0.85
C CYS A 201 -1.29 27.20 -2.03
N PRO A 202 -1.12 26.47 -3.15
CA PRO A 202 -1.97 26.62 -4.33
C PRO A 202 -3.46 26.45 -4.03
N TYR A 203 -3.80 25.53 -3.11
CA TYR A 203 -5.17 25.32 -2.65
C TYR A 203 -5.72 26.50 -1.86
N CYS A 204 -4.92 27.06 -0.95
CA CYS A 204 -5.32 28.26 -0.19
C CYS A 204 -5.46 29.47 -1.12
N GLU A 205 -4.55 29.64 -2.09
CA GLU A 205 -4.65 30.71 -3.07
C GLU A 205 -5.90 30.57 -3.94
N ALA A 206 -6.17 29.38 -4.46
CA ALA A 206 -7.37 29.13 -5.26
C ALA A 206 -8.65 29.37 -4.45
N SER A 207 -8.67 28.94 -3.18
CA SER A 207 -9.78 29.18 -2.26
C SER A 207 -9.96 30.67 -1.97
N ALA A 208 -8.88 31.41 -1.71
CA ALA A 208 -8.92 32.84 -1.48
C ALA A 208 -9.39 33.62 -2.71
N LYS A 209 -8.86 33.29 -3.90
CA LYS A 209 -9.29 33.87 -5.18
C LYS A 209 -10.78 33.60 -5.45
N LYS A 210 -11.24 32.38 -5.17
CA LYS A 210 -12.66 32.02 -5.30
C LYS A 210 -13.52 32.80 -4.30
N ALA A 211 -13.11 32.91 -3.04
CA ALA A 211 -13.82 33.67 -2.02
C ALA A 211 -13.93 35.16 -2.40
N GLN A 212 -12.85 35.74 -2.92
CA GLN A 212 -12.85 37.11 -3.45
C GLN A 212 -13.81 37.26 -4.63
N ALA A 213 -13.73 36.37 -5.63
CA ALA A 213 -14.63 36.39 -6.78
C ALA A 213 -16.10 36.21 -6.38
N ASP A 214 -16.37 35.34 -5.38
CA ASP A 214 -17.70 35.13 -4.82
C ASP A 214 -18.23 36.39 -4.11
N GLN A 215 -17.37 37.10 -3.38
CA GLN A 215 -17.70 38.35 -2.71
C GLN A 215 -17.97 39.47 -3.73
N GLU A 216 -17.12 39.63 -4.74
CA GLU A 216 -17.32 40.60 -5.81
C GLU A 216 -18.61 40.33 -6.59
N ALA A 217 -18.90 39.07 -6.90
CA ALA A 217 -20.15 38.68 -7.55
C ALA A 217 -21.38 39.00 -6.69
N MET A 218 -21.31 38.74 -5.37
CA MET A 218 -22.39 39.06 -4.44
C MET A 218 -22.64 40.57 -4.38
N LEU A 219 -21.59 41.39 -4.32
CA LEU A 219 -21.72 42.86 -4.32
C LEU A 219 -22.39 43.37 -5.61
N ARG A 220 -21.96 42.88 -6.78
CA ARG A 220 -22.59 43.25 -8.06
C ARG A 220 -24.07 42.92 -8.11
N LEU A 221 -24.47 41.75 -7.59
CA LEU A 221 -25.87 41.35 -7.55
C LEU A 221 -26.69 42.19 -6.55
N GLN A 222 -26.09 42.61 -5.44
CA GLN A 222 -26.72 43.54 -4.49
C GLN A 222 -26.92 44.92 -5.12
N ASP A 223 -25.93 45.44 -5.84
CA ASP A 223 -26.02 46.72 -6.55
C ASP A 223 -27.09 46.70 -7.64
N ALA A 224 -27.16 45.60 -8.41
CA ALA A 224 -28.20 45.40 -9.42
C ALA A 224 -29.60 45.34 -8.78
N ALA A 225 -29.74 44.64 -7.65
CA ALA A 225 -31.00 44.60 -6.91
C ALA A 225 -31.41 45.98 -6.35
N ALA A 226 -30.44 46.74 -5.83
CA ALA A 226 -30.67 48.09 -5.33
C ALA A 226 -31.10 49.05 -6.45
N THR A 227 -30.45 48.97 -7.62
CA THR A 227 -30.84 49.73 -8.83
C THR A 227 -32.28 49.46 -9.24
N ASN A 228 -32.74 48.22 -9.08
CA ASN A 228 -34.11 47.78 -9.37
C ASN A 228 -35.10 48.02 -8.21
N ASN A 229 -34.71 48.77 -7.18
CA ASN A 229 -35.52 49.04 -5.98
C ASN A 229 -36.05 47.77 -5.28
N LEU A 230 -35.27 46.68 -5.34
CA LEU A 230 -35.61 45.43 -4.67
C LEU A 230 -35.09 45.45 -3.23
N PRO A 231 -35.89 44.94 -2.26
CA PRO A 231 -35.46 44.90 -0.87
C PRO A 231 -34.24 43.98 -0.68
N PRO A 232 -33.36 44.26 0.31
CA PRO A 232 -32.26 43.37 0.63
C PRO A 232 -32.79 42.02 1.13
N LEU A 233 -32.06 40.94 0.82
CA LEU A 233 -32.39 39.60 1.28
C LEU A 233 -31.73 39.31 2.64
N SER A 234 -32.44 38.61 3.53
CA SER A 234 -31.90 38.08 4.78
C SER A 234 -31.52 36.60 4.65
N GLY A 235 -30.42 36.19 5.30
CA GLY A 235 -29.91 34.81 5.29
C GLY A 235 -28.39 34.75 5.51
N SER A 236 -27.82 33.54 5.44
CA SER A 236 -26.36 33.39 5.41
C SER A 236 -25.77 33.97 4.11
N PRO A 237 -24.51 34.44 4.08
CA PRO A 237 -23.91 35.03 2.88
C PRO A 237 -24.00 34.13 1.65
N ARG A 238 -23.79 32.82 1.83
CA ARG A 238 -23.91 31.83 0.75
C ARG A 238 -25.35 31.70 0.23
N GLN A 239 -26.35 31.73 1.11
CA GLN A 239 -27.75 31.70 0.71
C GLN A 239 -28.13 33.00 -0.01
N ILE A 240 -27.69 34.16 0.49
CA ILE A 240 -27.96 35.46 -0.13
C ILE A 240 -27.40 35.49 -1.55
N LYS A 241 -26.13 35.10 -1.76
CA LYS A 241 -25.53 35.04 -3.10
C LYS A 241 -26.40 34.22 -4.06
N TRP A 242 -26.75 32.99 -3.68
CA TRP A 242 -27.53 32.10 -4.54
C TRP A 242 -28.96 32.61 -4.78
N ALA A 243 -29.61 33.14 -3.75
CA ALA A 243 -30.95 33.72 -3.86
C ALA A 243 -30.98 34.97 -4.76
N LEU A 244 -29.92 35.79 -4.74
CA LEU A 244 -29.78 36.93 -5.64
C LEU A 244 -29.64 36.50 -7.10
N GLU A 245 -28.87 35.45 -7.39
CA GLU A 245 -28.75 34.89 -8.76
C GLU A 245 -30.11 34.42 -9.29
N ILE A 246 -30.89 33.71 -8.46
CA ILE A 246 -32.25 33.25 -8.80
C ILE A 246 -33.19 34.46 -8.99
N ARG A 247 -33.16 35.41 -8.05
CA ARG A 247 -34.02 36.60 -8.10
C ARG A 247 -33.71 37.48 -9.29
N ASP A 248 -32.44 37.64 -9.67
CA ASP A 248 -32.02 38.37 -10.86
C ASP A 248 -32.54 37.70 -12.13
N GLY A 249 -32.43 36.37 -12.23
CA GLY A 249 -33.04 35.59 -13.33
C GLY A 249 -34.55 35.77 -13.41
N PHE A 250 -35.25 35.64 -12.29
CA PHE A 250 -36.71 35.81 -12.22
C PHE A 250 -37.14 37.23 -12.58
N TRP A 251 -36.41 38.25 -12.12
CA TRP A 251 -36.69 39.66 -12.43
C TRP A 251 -36.66 39.91 -13.94
N ARG A 252 -35.71 39.31 -14.68
CA ARG A 252 -35.63 39.44 -16.15
C ARG A 252 -36.87 38.87 -16.86
N ASN A 253 -37.47 37.82 -16.30
CA ASN A 253 -38.65 37.16 -16.87
C ASN A 253 -39.98 37.75 -16.40
N SER A 254 -40.01 38.36 -15.22
CA SER A 254 -41.24 38.84 -14.56
C SER A 254 -41.01 40.08 -13.69
N PRO A 255 -40.63 41.23 -14.29
CA PRO A 255 -40.18 42.42 -13.57
C PRO A 255 -41.26 43.08 -12.70
N GLU A 256 -42.54 42.90 -13.05
CA GLU A 256 -43.67 43.50 -12.32
C GLU A 256 -44.21 42.60 -11.19
N SER A 257 -43.64 41.41 -10.99
CA SER A 257 -44.15 40.46 -10.01
C SER A 257 -44.06 41.04 -8.58
N PRO A 258 -45.18 41.07 -7.82
CA PRO A 258 -45.16 41.55 -6.44
C PRO A 258 -44.30 40.66 -5.52
N LEU A 259 -43.98 39.43 -5.95
CA LEU A 259 -43.09 38.51 -5.23
C LEU A 259 -41.70 39.10 -5.06
N LEU A 260 -41.21 39.86 -6.03
CA LEU A 260 -39.90 40.53 -5.98
C LEU A 260 -39.73 41.46 -4.77
N LYS A 261 -40.84 42.07 -4.32
CA LYS A 261 -40.87 42.99 -3.16
C LYS A 261 -41.25 42.30 -1.85
N ARG A 262 -42.02 41.20 -1.90
CA ARG A 262 -42.52 40.51 -0.70
C ARG A 262 -41.58 39.43 -0.19
N ALA A 263 -40.88 38.74 -1.08
CA ALA A 263 -39.97 37.66 -0.72
C ALA A 263 -38.58 38.20 -0.32
N THR A 264 -38.43 38.58 0.94
CA THR A 264 -37.20 39.19 1.49
C THR A 264 -36.23 38.20 2.15
N THR A 265 -36.52 36.90 2.11
CA THR A 265 -35.64 35.87 2.71
C THR A 265 -34.95 35.05 1.62
N ALA A 266 -33.66 34.81 1.76
CA ALA A 266 -32.90 34.00 0.80
C ALA A 266 -33.44 32.56 0.69
N LYS A 267 -33.95 32.03 1.81
CA LYS A 267 -34.56 30.70 1.88
C LYS A 267 -35.71 30.53 0.88
N TYR A 268 -36.61 31.52 0.78
CA TYR A 268 -37.75 31.46 -0.13
C TYR A 268 -37.32 31.23 -1.58
N TRP A 269 -36.38 32.05 -2.09
CA TRP A 269 -35.89 31.97 -3.46
C TRP A 269 -35.21 30.63 -3.76
N ILE A 270 -34.46 30.09 -2.79
CA ILE A 270 -33.74 28.81 -2.94
C ILE A 270 -34.71 27.61 -2.97
N GLU A 271 -35.73 27.62 -2.10
CA GLU A 271 -36.72 26.54 -2.01
C GLU A 271 -37.62 26.50 -3.25
N HIS A 272 -38.02 27.67 -3.77
CA HIS A 272 -38.93 27.78 -4.93
C HIS A 272 -38.18 27.93 -6.26
N ARG A 273 -36.86 27.70 -6.29
CA ARG A 273 -36.01 27.97 -7.47
C ARG A 273 -36.44 27.28 -8.76
N ASN A 274 -37.19 26.17 -8.67
CA ASN A 274 -37.66 25.43 -9.85
C ASN A 274 -38.95 26.02 -10.42
N GLU A 275 -39.77 26.65 -9.58
CA GLU A 275 -41.02 27.32 -9.95
C GLU A 275 -40.76 28.74 -10.49
N LEU A 276 -39.59 29.29 -10.16
CA LEU A 276 -39.17 30.66 -10.49
C LEU A 276 -38.27 30.75 -11.73
N LYS A 277 -38.09 29.67 -12.49
CA LYS A 277 -37.30 29.68 -13.73
C LYS A 277 -38.08 30.28 -14.89
#